data_AF-A0A833MAG6-F1
#
_entry.id   AF-A0A833MAG6-F1
#
_cell.length_a   1.000
_cell.length_b   1.000
_cell.length_c   1.000
_cell.angle_alpha   90.00
_cell.angle_beta   90.00
_cell.angle_gamma   90.00
#
_symmetry.space_group_name_H-M   'P 1'
#
loop_
_entity.id
_entity.type
_entity.pdbx_description
1 polymer ?
#
loop_
_entity_poly.entity_id
_entity_poly.type
_entity_poly.pdbx_seq_one_letter_code
_entity_poly.pdbx_strand_id
1 'polypeptide(L)'
;MASLDELLHLMTERGASDLHLKPTRPPLIRVTGRLHALEADALKPEDIQAMLDPVLKPQQRRKLEERQSVDFGYGVHGLARFRANVYYQRGTIAAAFRRIPYQIRMLEELNLPEVLLDFCDLPMGMVLVTGPTGSGKSTTLAALIKYITSRRPVHVVTIEDPMEFLFTDGVASISQREVGTDTPSFAEALRNVMRQDPDVIMVGEMRDPETISTVITAAETGHLVFSTLHTNSATQTVDRVLDAFPAEQQNQVRAQLSQVLKGVVSMKLVERADGDGLTAALEIMKVSPRIGQLIEKGETSALLEEVETSVGYYRMQTMNQSLLALLVHSTITYREAIAQSSDPEDLSLKLRKMFPNIEEKGGEMAPSTADFSEILMLQQYKKLYEEQEEKNKIRHAEKDERILELQNVIDGRDGQIRDFDRRIQDMQAESEKMRADYNRLRQEAQEKIDKLMERIKELNQRLIGNGR
;
A
#
# COMPACT_ATOMS: atom_id res chain seq x y z
N MET A 1 -28.91 -2.75 -45.65
CA MET A 1 -29.27 -3.09 -44.26
C MET A 1 -27.97 -3.41 -43.56
N ALA A 2 -27.66 -2.74 -42.45
CA ALA A 2 -26.36 -2.90 -41.82
C ALA A 2 -26.19 -4.34 -41.30
N SER A 3 -25.05 -4.97 -41.55
CA SER A 3 -24.75 -6.29 -40.97
C SER A 3 -24.44 -6.16 -39.48
N LEU A 4 -24.46 -7.27 -38.73
CA LEU A 4 -24.05 -7.24 -37.32
C LEU A 4 -22.60 -6.77 -37.18
N ASP A 5 -21.70 -7.27 -38.02
CA ASP A 5 -20.29 -6.90 -37.98
C ASP A 5 -20.09 -5.39 -38.23
N GLU A 6 -20.83 -4.79 -39.17
CA GLU A 6 -20.81 -3.34 -39.39
C GLU A 6 -21.25 -2.55 -38.15
N LEU A 7 -22.29 -3.01 -37.44
CA LEU A 7 -22.75 -2.38 -36.20
C LEU A 7 -21.72 -2.51 -35.07
N LEU A 8 -21.03 -3.65 -34.98
CA LEU A 8 -19.96 -3.89 -34.00
C LEU A 8 -18.70 -3.07 -34.31
N HIS A 9 -18.37 -2.89 -35.60
CA HIS A 9 -17.33 -1.98 -36.06
C HIS A 9 -17.65 -0.55 -35.65
N LEU A 10 -18.85 -0.07 -35.99
CA LEU A 10 -19.29 1.28 -35.66
C LEU A 10 -19.34 1.54 -34.15
N MET A 11 -19.80 0.56 -33.37
CA MET A 11 -19.76 0.58 -31.91
C MET A 11 -18.33 0.79 -31.41
N THR A 12 -17.35 0.08 -31.97
CA THR A 12 -15.95 0.14 -31.55
C THR A 12 -15.30 1.47 -31.95
N GLU A 13 -15.53 1.94 -33.17
CA GLU A 13 -15.05 3.23 -33.69
C GLU A 13 -15.55 4.42 -32.86
N ARG A 14 -16.83 4.36 -32.44
CA ARG A 14 -17.44 5.40 -31.59
C ARG A 14 -17.06 5.27 -30.10
N GLY A 15 -16.20 4.32 -29.74
CA GLY A 15 -15.80 4.09 -28.34
C GLY A 15 -16.97 3.66 -27.44
N ALA A 16 -18.01 3.05 -28.00
CA ALA A 16 -19.18 2.62 -27.24
C ALA A 16 -18.89 1.36 -26.40
N SER A 17 -19.47 1.29 -25.21
CA SER A 17 -19.35 0.15 -24.29
C SER A 17 -20.28 -1.00 -24.65
N ASP A 18 -21.50 -0.67 -25.09
CA ASP A 18 -22.57 -1.63 -25.36
C ASP A 18 -23.31 -1.30 -26.68
N LEU A 19 -23.75 -2.32 -27.41
CA LEU A 19 -24.69 -2.25 -28.53
C LEU A 19 -25.95 -3.02 -28.15
N HIS A 20 -27.11 -2.41 -28.38
CA HIS A 20 -28.42 -3.00 -28.09
C HIS A 20 -29.23 -3.11 -29.39
N LEU A 21 -29.69 -4.32 -29.68
CA LEU A 21 -30.56 -4.65 -30.80
C LEU A 21 -31.93 -5.03 -30.25
N LYS A 22 -32.94 -4.23 -30.60
CA LYS A 22 -34.31 -4.40 -30.13
C LYS A 22 -35.30 -4.09 -31.25
N PRO A 23 -36.34 -4.92 -31.45
CA PRO A 23 -37.38 -4.62 -32.41
C PRO A 23 -38.02 -3.25 -32.16
N THR A 24 -38.51 -2.64 -33.24
CA THR A 24 -39.19 -1.33 -33.29
C THR A 24 -38.35 -0.13 -32.90
N ARG A 25 -37.03 -0.30 -32.78
CA ARG A 25 -36.07 0.79 -32.56
C ARG A 25 -34.86 0.64 -33.47
N PRO A 26 -34.19 1.75 -33.82
CA PRO A 26 -32.87 1.65 -34.43
C PRO A 26 -31.89 0.98 -33.46
N PRO A 27 -30.79 0.39 -33.95
CA PRO A 27 -29.68 -0.04 -33.12
C PRO A 27 -29.25 1.09 -32.17
N LEU A 28 -29.06 0.76 -30.89
CA LEU A 28 -28.64 1.73 -29.88
C LEU A 28 -27.23 1.39 -29.41
N ILE A 29 -26.36 2.38 -29.28
CA ILE A 29 -25.04 2.22 -28.67
C ILE A 29 -24.95 3.00 -27.35
N ARG A 30 -24.18 2.50 -26.39
CA ARG A 30 -23.89 3.21 -25.14
C ARG A 30 -22.55 3.89 -25.22
N VAL A 31 -22.53 5.23 -25.17
CA VAL A 31 -21.30 6.03 -25.13
C VAL A 31 -21.31 6.82 -23.82
N THR A 32 -20.24 6.73 -23.03
CA THR A 32 -20.12 7.44 -21.74
C THR A 32 -21.35 7.27 -20.83
N GLY A 33 -21.86 6.04 -20.73
CA GLY A 33 -23.01 5.69 -19.91
C GLY A 33 -24.40 5.99 -20.51
N ARG A 34 -24.50 6.75 -21.60
CA ARG A 34 -25.78 7.17 -22.21
C ARG A 34 -26.07 6.40 -23.50
N LEU A 35 -27.35 6.10 -23.74
CA LEU A 35 -27.80 5.42 -24.96
C LEU A 35 -28.02 6.42 -26.10
N HIS A 36 -27.42 6.13 -27.25
CA HIS A 36 -27.55 6.90 -28.47
C HIS A 36 -28.11 6.00 -29.57
N ALA A 37 -29.12 6.48 -30.28
CA ALA A 37 -29.63 5.81 -31.48
C ALA A 37 -28.65 6.02 -32.64
N LEU A 38 -28.37 4.95 -33.37
CA LEU A 38 -27.67 5.04 -34.65
C LEU A 38 -28.61 5.57 -35.73
N GLU A 39 -28.06 6.25 -36.72
CA GLU A 39 -28.79 6.73 -37.90
C GLU A 39 -29.09 5.54 -38.82
N ALA A 40 -30.13 4.80 -38.45
CA ALA A 40 -30.60 3.61 -39.17
C ALA A 40 -32.11 3.47 -38.98
N ASP A 41 -32.73 2.65 -39.82
CA ASP A 41 -34.14 2.33 -39.68
C ASP A 41 -34.42 1.49 -38.42
N ALA A 42 -35.68 1.51 -37.98
CA ALA A 42 -36.11 0.66 -36.88
C ALA A 42 -36.01 -0.82 -37.26
N LEU A 43 -35.36 -1.60 -36.39
CA LEU A 43 -35.17 -3.04 -36.59
C LEU A 43 -36.50 -3.79 -36.51
N LYS A 44 -36.73 -4.71 -37.44
CA LYS A 44 -37.81 -5.70 -37.39
C LYS A 44 -37.35 -6.98 -36.66
N PRO A 45 -38.26 -7.84 -36.19
CA PRO A 45 -37.89 -9.11 -35.59
C PRO A 45 -37.04 -9.99 -36.50
N GLU A 46 -37.37 -10.04 -37.80
CA GLU A 46 -36.67 -10.83 -38.81
C GLU A 46 -35.24 -10.32 -39.01
N ASP A 47 -35.04 -9.01 -38.89
CA ASP A 47 -33.75 -8.36 -39.03
C ASP A 47 -32.76 -8.82 -37.96
N ILE A 48 -33.22 -8.83 -36.71
CA ILE A 48 -32.42 -9.24 -35.56
C ILE A 48 -32.13 -10.74 -35.63
N GLN A 49 -33.11 -11.54 -36.05
CA GLN A 49 -32.91 -12.96 -36.23
C GLN A 49 -31.84 -13.25 -37.31
N ALA A 50 -31.91 -12.57 -38.46
CA ALA A 50 -30.91 -12.68 -39.51
C ALA A 50 -29.51 -12.25 -39.06
N MET A 51 -29.41 -11.23 -38.18
CA MET A 51 -28.13 -10.81 -37.58
C MET A 51 -27.54 -11.84 -36.61
N LEU A 52 -28.38 -12.54 -35.84
CA LEU A 52 -27.94 -13.44 -34.77
C LEU A 52 -27.76 -14.88 -35.23
N ASP A 53 -28.45 -15.32 -36.28
CA ASP A 53 -28.39 -16.68 -36.78
C ASP A 53 -26.96 -17.17 -37.15
N PRO A 54 -26.10 -16.35 -37.80
CA PRO A 54 -24.72 -16.73 -38.08
C PRO A 54 -23.83 -16.82 -36.84
N VAL A 55 -24.23 -16.16 -35.76
CA VAL A 55 -23.43 -15.99 -34.53
C VAL A 55 -23.71 -17.10 -33.53
N LEU A 56 -24.97 -17.55 -33.44
CA LEU A 56 -25.41 -18.55 -32.49
C LEU A 56 -25.03 -19.97 -32.92
N LYS A 57 -24.14 -20.62 -32.16
CA LYS A 57 -23.85 -22.05 -32.31
C LYS A 57 -25.09 -22.90 -32.01
N PRO A 58 -25.20 -24.13 -32.55
CA PRO A 58 -26.37 -24.99 -32.32
C PRO A 58 -26.71 -25.22 -30.84
N GLN A 59 -25.70 -25.35 -29.97
CA GLN A 59 -25.89 -25.50 -28.53
C GLN A 59 -26.43 -24.22 -27.87
N GLN A 60 -25.97 -23.04 -28.30
CA GLN A 60 -26.43 -21.75 -27.81
C GLN A 60 -27.87 -21.49 -28.25
N ARG A 61 -28.24 -21.87 -29.47
CA ARG A 61 -29.63 -21.80 -29.97
C ARG A 61 -30.57 -22.66 -29.13
N ARG A 62 -30.20 -23.91 -28.85
CA ARG A 62 -30.98 -24.78 -27.95
C ARG A 62 -31.16 -24.15 -26.57
N LYS A 63 -30.07 -23.62 -25.98
CA LYS A 63 -30.15 -22.91 -24.69
C LYS A 63 -31.09 -21.71 -24.75
N LEU A 64 -31.04 -20.92 -25.82
CA LEU A 64 -31.94 -19.78 -26.02
C LEU A 64 -33.40 -20.22 -26.10
N GLU A 65 -33.71 -21.29 -26.84
CA GLU A 65 -35.06 -21.85 -26.96
C GLU A 65 -35.58 -22.42 -25.63
N GLU A 66 -34.73 -23.11 -24.87
CA GLU A 66 -35.10 -23.76 -23.60
C GLU A 66 -35.19 -22.77 -22.43
N ARG A 67 -34.21 -21.86 -22.31
CA ARG A 67 -34.04 -20.96 -21.15
C ARG A 67 -34.47 -19.53 -21.42
N GLN A 68 -34.89 -19.22 -22.64
CA GLN A 68 -35.27 -17.89 -23.10
C GLN A 68 -34.16 -16.84 -23.07
N SER A 69 -32.92 -17.23 -22.76
CA SER A 69 -31.72 -16.40 -22.83
C SER A 69 -30.44 -17.24 -23.00
N VAL A 70 -29.41 -16.63 -23.57
CA VAL A 70 -28.07 -17.22 -23.67
C VAL A 70 -26.99 -16.13 -23.65
N ASP A 71 -25.94 -16.38 -22.85
CA ASP A 71 -24.69 -15.59 -22.84
C ASP A 71 -23.60 -16.34 -23.61
N PHE A 72 -22.77 -15.61 -24.35
CA PHE A 72 -21.59 -16.17 -25.02
C PHE A 72 -20.57 -15.10 -25.45
N GLY A 73 -19.31 -15.50 -25.66
CA GLY A 73 -18.31 -14.67 -26.33
C GLY A 73 -18.40 -14.72 -27.87
N TYR A 74 -18.29 -13.57 -28.52
CA TYR A 74 -18.18 -13.42 -29.97
C TYR A 74 -16.94 -12.60 -30.33
N GLY A 75 -16.04 -13.16 -31.14
CA GLY A 75 -14.83 -12.47 -31.60
C GLY A 75 -14.98 -12.03 -33.06
N VAL A 76 -14.72 -10.75 -33.33
CA VAL A 76 -14.60 -10.22 -34.70
C VAL A 76 -13.12 -10.02 -34.99
N HIS A 77 -12.60 -10.76 -35.97
CA HIS A 77 -11.18 -10.74 -36.32
C HIS A 77 -10.73 -9.32 -36.71
N GLY A 78 -9.62 -8.86 -36.12
CA GLY A 78 -9.08 -7.52 -36.38
C GLY A 78 -9.82 -6.36 -35.72
N LEU A 79 -10.90 -6.60 -34.96
CA LEU A 79 -11.69 -5.56 -34.31
C LEU A 79 -11.67 -5.65 -32.77
N ALA A 80 -12.46 -6.57 -32.22
CA ALA A 80 -12.69 -6.72 -30.79
C ALA A 80 -13.37 -8.05 -30.50
N ARG A 81 -13.26 -8.47 -29.24
CA ARG A 81 -14.16 -9.49 -28.69
C ARG A 81 -15.33 -8.80 -28.01
N PHE A 82 -16.48 -9.45 -28.04
CA PHE A 82 -17.72 -8.99 -27.47
C PHE A 82 -18.31 -10.07 -26.60
N ARG A 83 -18.90 -9.69 -25.48
CA ARG A 83 -19.81 -10.52 -24.72
C ARG A 83 -21.22 -10.25 -25.24
N ALA A 84 -21.89 -11.27 -25.74
CA ALA A 84 -23.26 -11.19 -26.22
C ALA A 84 -24.22 -11.83 -25.21
N ASN A 85 -25.33 -11.15 -24.97
CA ASN A 85 -26.50 -11.72 -24.30
C ASN A 85 -27.69 -11.63 -25.27
N VAL A 86 -28.26 -12.77 -25.63
CA VAL A 86 -29.43 -12.87 -26.50
C VAL A 86 -30.60 -13.39 -25.67
N TYR A 87 -31.77 -12.77 -25.80
CA TYR A 87 -32.93 -13.07 -24.96
C TYR A 87 -34.25 -12.80 -25.67
N TYR A 88 -35.32 -13.43 -25.20
CA TYR A 88 -36.67 -13.12 -25.66
C TYR A 88 -37.26 -11.93 -24.90
N GLN A 89 -37.89 -11.00 -25.63
CA GLN A 89 -38.77 -9.98 -25.07
C GLN A 89 -40.04 -9.84 -25.92
N ARG A 90 -41.20 -9.91 -25.26
CA ARG A 90 -42.52 -9.79 -25.90
C ARG A 90 -42.71 -10.74 -27.10
N GLY A 91 -42.18 -11.96 -27.00
CA GLY A 91 -42.27 -12.98 -28.07
C GLY A 91 -41.31 -12.78 -29.24
N THR A 92 -40.37 -11.84 -29.14
CA THR A 92 -39.35 -11.54 -30.18
C THR A 92 -37.95 -11.59 -29.59
N ILE A 93 -36.94 -11.84 -30.41
CA ILE A 93 -35.54 -11.89 -29.95
C ILE A 93 -34.98 -10.45 -29.86
N ALA A 94 -34.18 -10.21 -28.84
CA ALA A 94 -33.34 -9.02 -28.67
C ALA A 94 -31.92 -9.45 -28.26
N ALA A 95 -30.96 -8.56 -28.45
CA ALA A 95 -29.57 -8.81 -28.09
C ALA A 95 -28.89 -7.58 -27.50
N ALA A 96 -27.96 -7.82 -26.59
CA ALA A 96 -27.01 -6.83 -26.10
C ALA A 96 -25.59 -7.37 -26.29
N PHE A 97 -24.72 -6.58 -26.90
CA PHE A 97 -23.30 -6.86 -27.07
C PHE A 97 -22.50 -5.87 -26.24
N ARG A 98 -21.56 -6.34 -25.43
CA ARG A 98 -20.62 -5.52 -24.67
C ARG A 98 -19.23 -5.71 -25.24
N ARG A 99 -18.51 -4.62 -25.50
CA ARG A 99 -17.11 -4.69 -25.97
C ARG A 99 -16.22 -5.19 -24.82
N ILE A 100 -15.42 -6.22 -25.09
CA ILE A 100 -14.38 -6.71 -24.19
C ILE A 100 -13.08 -5.95 -24.52
N PRO A 101 -12.45 -5.27 -23.56
CA PRO A 101 -11.23 -4.52 -23.80
C PRO A 101 -10.02 -5.46 -23.98
N TYR A 102 -9.16 -5.17 -24.97
CA TYR A 102 -7.82 -5.78 -25.10
C TYR A 102 -6.81 -5.14 -24.14
N GLN A 103 -6.96 -3.84 -23.87
CA GLN A 103 -6.03 -3.13 -23.02
C GLN A 103 -6.34 -3.43 -21.55
N ILE A 104 -5.58 -4.36 -20.99
CA ILE A 104 -5.53 -4.60 -19.55
C ILE A 104 -4.61 -3.55 -18.93
N ARG A 105 -5.12 -2.79 -17.96
CA ARG A 105 -4.35 -1.82 -17.17
C ARG A 105 -3.40 -2.53 -16.21
N MET A 106 -2.21 -1.96 -15.99
CA MET A 106 -1.28 -2.41 -14.95
C MET A 106 -1.76 -1.98 -13.56
N LEU A 107 -1.20 -2.57 -12.49
CA LEU A 107 -1.62 -2.27 -11.10
C LEU A 107 -1.46 -0.79 -10.75
N GLU A 108 -0.41 -0.15 -11.25
CA GLU A 108 -0.08 1.25 -11.00
C GLU A 108 -1.14 2.17 -11.64
N GLU A 109 -1.60 1.83 -12.86
CA GLU A 109 -2.69 2.55 -13.54
C GLU A 109 -4.05 2.36 -12.86
N LEU A 110 -4.20 1.31 -12.06
CA LEU A 110 -5.38 1.05 -11.23
C LEU A 110 -5.27 1.69 -9.84
N ASN A 111 -4.13 2.32 -9.51
CA ASN A 111 -3.83 2.87 -8.19
C ASN A 111 -4.03 1.84 -7.07
N LEU A 112 -3.60 0.59 -7.33
CA LEU A 112 -3.65 -0.49 -6.36
C LEU A 112 -2.31 -0.58 -5.59
N PRO A 113 -2.32 -0.97 -4.30
CA PRO A 113 -1.12 -1.15 -3.50
C PRO A 113 -0.13 -2.18 -4.09
N GLU A 114 1.16 -1.86 -4.05
CA GLU A 114 2.22 -2.70 -4.61
C GLU A 114 2.31 -4.07 -3.93
N VAL A 115 1.86 -4.20 -2.68
CA VAL A 115 1.82 -5.45 -1.92
C VAL A 115 1.09 -6.58 -2.67
N LEU A 116 0.19 -6.24 -3.60
CA LEU A 116 -0.49 -7.22 -4.43
C LEU A 116 0.47 -7.95 -5.40
N LEU A 117 1.58 -7.33 -5.79
CA LEU A 117 2.60 -7.94 -6.65
C LEU A 117 3.34 -9.09 -5.94
N ASP A 118 3.43 -9.05 -4.61
CA ASP A 118 4.03 -10.14 -3.83
C ASP A 118 3.31 -11.49 -4.08
N PHE A 119 2.02 -11.45 -4.42
CA PHE A 119 1.25 -12.64 -4.76
C PHE A 119 1.63 -13.22 -6.14
N CYS A 120 2.11 -12.39 -7.06
CA CYS A 120 2.53 -12.83 -8.39
C CYS A 120 3.86 -13.59 -8.39
N ASP A 121 4.69 -13.39 -7.36
CA ASP A 121 6.01 -14.02 -7.22
C ASP A 121 5.95 -15.34 -6.43
N LEU A 122 4.76 -15.71 -5.94
CA LEU A 122 4.56 -16.98 -5.24
C LEU A 122 4.86 -18.17 -6.17
N PRO A 123 5.52 -19.24 -5.66
CA PRO A 123 5.75 -20.45 -6.44
C PRO A 123 4.48 -21.29 -6.57
N MET A 124 3.65 -21.33 -5.52
CA MET A 124 2.43 -22.14 -5.45
C MET A 124 1.49 -21.63 -4.34
N GLY A 125 0.26 -22.13 -4.33
CA GLY A 125 -0.76 -21.83 -3.34
C GLY A 125 -1.97 -21.13 -3.95
N MET A 126 -2.85 -20.58 -3.12
CA MET A 126 -4.10 -19.97 -3.55
C MET A 126 -4.22 -18.52 -3.08
N VAL A 127 -4.59 -17.62 -3.98
CA VAL A 127 -4.85 -16.21 -3.71
C VAL A 127 -6.28 -15.88 -4.15
N LEU A 128 -7.06 -15.29 -3.24
CA LEU A 128 -8.47 -15.00 -3.47
C LEU A 128 -8.70 -13.49 -3.57
N VAL A 129 -9.28 -13.06 -4.68
CA VAL A 129 -9.74 -11.68 -4.88
C VAL A 129 -11.24 -11.64 -4.73
N THR A 130 -11.74 -10.94 -3.71
CA THR A 130 -13.14 -10.98 -3.29
C THR A 130 -13.77 -9.59 -3.30
N GLY A 131 -15.09 -9.53 -3.11
CA GLY A 131 -15.89 -8.32 -3.11
C GLY A 131 -17.18 -8.48 -3.91
N PRO A 132 -18.11 -7.52 -3.86
CA PRO A 132 -19.38 -7.63 -4.57
C PRO A 132 -19.21 -7.55 -6.09
N THR A 133 -20.30 -7.78 -6.84
CA THR A 133 -20.33 -7.54 -8.28
C THR A 133 -19.97 -6.08 -8.57
N GLY A 134 -19.06 -5.87 -9.53
CA GLY A 134 -18.62 -4.53 -9.90
C GLY A 134 -17.54 -3.92 -9.01
N SER A 135 -16.96 -4.66 -8.05
CA SER A 135 -15.89 -4.14 -7.18
C SER A 135 -14.48 -4.11 -7.81
N GLY A 136 -14.36 -4.46 -9.10
CA GLY A 136 -13.07 -4.47 -9.82
C GLY A 136 -12.30 -5.79 -9.77
N LYS A 137 -12.86 -6.88 -9.21
CA LYS A 137 -12.17 -8.19 -9.09
C LYS A 137 -11.53 -8.68 -10.40
N SER A 138 -12.31 -8.76 -11.47
CA SER A 138 -11.83 -9.25 -12.78
C SER A 138 -10.73 -8.34 -13.34
N THR A 139 -10.85 -7.02 -13.13
CA THR A 139 -9.85 -6.03 -13.56
C THR A 139 -8.53 -6.22 -12.79
N THR A 140 -8.60 -6.40 -11.47
CA THR A 140 -7.43 -6.66 -10.63
C THR A 140 -6.78 -7.99 -10.97
N LEU A 141 -7.56 -9.07 -11.11
CA LEU A 141 -7.04 -10.36 -11.54
C LEU A 141 -6.37 -10.26 -12.91
N ALA A 142 -6.97 -9.55 -13.87
CA ALA A 142 -6.35 -9.35 -15.16
C ALA A 142 -5.02 -8.61 -15.07
N ALA A 143 -4.92 -7.59 -14.21
CA ALA A 143 -3.68 -6.88 -13.98
C ALA A 143 -2.59 -7.77 -13.36
N LEU A 144 -2.94 -8.62 -12.38
CA LEU A 144 -2.03 -9.59 -11.75
C LEU A 144 -1.55 -10.66 -12.74
N ILE A 145 -2.46 -11.23 -13.53
CA ILE A 145 -2.10 -12.22 -14.55
C ILE A 145 -1.26 -11.58 -15.66
N LYS A 146 -1.55 -10.33 -16.05
CA LYS A 146 -0.70 -9.58 -16.99
C LYS A 146 0.71 -9.35 -16.42
N TYR A 147 0.82 -9.04 -15.13
CA TYR A 147 2.11 -8.90 -14.47
C TYR A 147 2.93 -10.20 -14.52
N ILE A 148 2.29 -11.35 -14.22
CA ILE A 148 2.93 -12.67 -14.33
C ILE A 148 3.36 -12.98 -15.76
N THR A 149 2.44 -12.85 -16.72
CA THR A 149 2.66 -13.23 -18.12
C THR A 149 3.72 -12.40 -18.82
N SER A 150 3.93 -11.16 -18.38
CA SER A 150 4.98 -10.27 -18.90
C SER A 150 6.38 -10.54 -18.34
N ARG A 151 6.53 -11.36 -17.28
CA ARG A 151 7.79 -11.51 -16.54
C ARG A 151 8.26 -12.95 -16.35
N ARG A 152 7.34 -13.89 -16.19
CA ARG A 152 7.64 -15.27 -15.84
C ARG A 152 7.52 -16.19 -17.07
N PRO A 153 8.51 -17.05 -17.37
CA PRO A 153 8.43 -18.04 -18.45
C PRO A 153 7.64 -19.26 -17.97
N VAL A 154 6.32 -19.09 -17.86
CA VAL A 154 5.39 -20.08 -17.29
C VAL A 154 4.22 -20.34 -18.24
N HIS A 155 3.47 -21.40 -17.98
CA HIS A 155 2.18 -21.66 -18.62
C HIS A 155 1.03 -21.21 -17.70
N VAL A 156 0.24 -20.25 -18.18
CA VAL A 156 -0.95 -19.73 -17.50
C VAL A 156 -2.20 -20.30 -18.15
N VAL A 157 -3.13 -20.82 -17.36
CA VAL A 157 -4.45 -21.23 -17.85
C VAL A 157 -5.56 -20.48 -17.11
N THR A 158 -6.47 -19.82 -17.85
CA THR A 158 -7.65 -19.18 -17.27
C THR A 158 -8.91 -19.97 -17.60
N ILE A 159 -9.83 -20.05 -16.65
CA ILE A 159 -11.16 -20.65 -16.80
C ILE A 159 -12.18 -19.61 -16.37
N GLU A 160 -13.03 -19.14 -17.29
CA GLU A 160 -13.89 -17.97 -17.08
C GLU A 160 -15.32 -18.20 -17.59
N ASP A 161 -16.30 -17.50 -17.04
CA ASP A 161 -17.73 -17.61 -17.42
C ASP A 161 -18.45 -16.24 -17.38
N PRO A 162 -18.46 -15.47 -18.47
CA PRO A 162 -17.60 -15.59 -19.66
C PRO A 162 -16.26 -14.87 -19.46
N MET A 163 -15.40 -14.89 -20.48
CA MET A 163 -14.15 -14.12 -20.47
C MET A 163 -14.41 -12.61 -20.42
N GLU A 164 -13.74 -11.90 -19.51
CA GLU A 164 -13.89 -10.45 -19.32
C GLU A 164 -12.70 -9.64 -19.87
N PHE A 165 -11.55 -10.28 -20.06
CA PHE A 165 -10.36 -9.70 -20.66
C PHE A 165 -9.71 -10.69 -21.62
N LEU A 166 -9.06 -10.17 -22.65
CA LEU A 166 -8.22 -10.98 -23.53
C LEU A 166 -6.76 -10.77 -23.21
N PHE A 167 -6.06 -11.88 -22.96
CA PHE A 167 -4.63 -11.88 -22.82
C PHE A 167 -3.97 -12.26 -24.14
N THR A 168 -2.79 -11.70 -24.35
CA THR A 168 -1.88 -12.12 -25.41
C THR A 168 -0.68 -12.78 -24.76
N ASP A 169 -0.07 -13.73 -25.45
CA ASP A 169 1.20 -14.31 -25.02
C ASP A 169 2.25 -13.21 -24.79
N GLY A 170 3.11 -13.45 -23.81
CA GLY A 170 4.21 -12.56 -23.43
C GLY A 170 5.49 -13.36 -23.26
N VAL A 171 6.08 -13.29 -22.07
CA VAL A 171 7.12 -14.24 -21.65
C VAL A 171 6.49 -15.59 -21.31
N ALA A 172 5.29 -15.56 -20.72
CA ALA A 172 4.46 -16.73 -20.50
C ALA A 172 3.59 -17.07 -21.72
N SER A 173 3.25 -18.34 -21.84
CA SER A 173 2.16 -18.82 -22.70
C SER A 173 0.85 -18.74 -21.92
N ILE A 174 -0.23 -18.26 -22.54
CA ILE A 174 -1.54 -18.18 -21.89
C ILE A 174 -2.65 -18.90 -22.69
N SER A 175 -3.37 -19.79 -22.02
CA SER A 175 -4.52 -20.50 -22.57
C SER A 175 -5.79 -20.07 -21.83
N GLN A 176 -6.71 -19.36 -22.49
CA GLN A 176 -8.00 -18.97 -21.90
C GLN A 176 -9.11 -19.92 -22.33
N ARG A 177 -9.94 -20.36 -21.37
CA ARG A 177 -11.06 -21.29 -21.61
C ARG A 177 -12.36 -20.72 -21.07
N GLU A 178 -13.35 -20.53 -21.94
CA GLU A 178 -14.68 -20.05 -21.57
C GLU A 178 -15.63 -21.22 -21.28
N VAL A 179 -16.27 -21.21 -20.11
CA VAL A 179 -17.28 -22.20 -19.73
C VAL A 179 -18.50 -22.10 -20.66
N GLY A 180 -19.00 -23.24 -21.10
CA GLY A 180 -20.08 -23.35 -22.08
C GLY A 180 -19.65 -23.21 -23.54
N THR A 181 -18.41 -22.75 -23.80
CA THR A 181 -17.85 -22.60 -25.16
C THR A 181 -16.67 -23.56 -25.40
N ASP A 182 -15.65 -23.53 -24.52
CA ASP A 182 -14.40 -24.30 -24.64
C ASP A 182 -14.30 -25.46 -23.62
N THR A 183 -15.20 -25.46 -22.63
CA THR A 183 -15.30 -26.47 -21.58
C THR A 183 -16.72 -26.49 -21.03
N PRO A 184 -17.29 -27.63 -20.61
CA PRO A 184 -18.69 -27.68 -20.18
C PRO A 184 -18.93 -27.09 -18.77
N SER A 185 -17.95 -27.14 -17.87
CA SER A 185 -18.05 -26.61 -16.50
C SER A 185 -16.67 -26.21 -15.95
N PHE A 186 -16.67 -25.44 -14.84
CA PHE A 186 -15.45 -25.10 -14.09
C PHE A 186 -14.75 -26.36 -13.57
N ALA A 187 -15.48 -27.27 -12.92
CA ALA A 187 -14.90 -28.48 -12.35
C ALA A 187 -14.25 -29.39 -13.41
N GLU A 188 -14.90 -29.57 -14.57
CA GLU A 188 -14.31 -30.35 -15.66
C GLU A 188 -13.09 -29.65 -16.27
N ALA A 189 -13.15 -28.33 -16.44
CA ALA A 189 -12.02 -27.54 -16.91
C ALA A 189 -10.81 -27.72 -15.98
N LEU A 190 -11.01 -27.55 -14.68
CA LEU A 190 -9.96 -27.66 -13.66
C LEU A 190 -9.35 -29.07 -13.61
N ARG A 191 -10.18 -30.12 -13.62
CA ARG A 191 -9.69 -31.51 -13.66
C ARG A 191 -8.79 -31.78 -14.86
N ASN A 192 -9.13 -31.19 -16.02
CA ASN A 192 -8.34 -31.34 -17.24
C ASN A 192 -7.09 -30.46 -17.25
N VAL A 193 -7.17 -29.23 -16.70
CA VAL A 193 -6.07 -28.27 -16.62
C VAL A 193 -4.86 -28.87 -15.89
N MET A 194 -5.07 -29.68 -14.87
CA MET A 194 -4.00 -30.39 -14.15
C MET A 194 -3.14 -31.32 -15.03
N ARG A 195 -3.57 -31.64 -16.25
CA ARG A 195 -2.82 -32.44 -17.24
C ARG A 195 -2.31 -31.62 -18.42
N GLN A 196 -2.46 -30.30 -18.36
CA GLN A 196 -2.05 -29.36 -19.40
C GLN A 196 -0.73 -28.66 -19.06
N ASP A 197 0.01 -29.18 -18.07
CA ASP A 197 1.27 -28.60 -17.58
C ASP A 197 1.16 -27.11 -17.22
N PRO A 198 0.15 -26.67 -16.42
CA PRO A 198 0.05 -25.29 -16.00
C PRO A 198 0.99 -25.00 -14.81
N ASP A 199 1.51 -23.78 -14.72
CA ASP A 199 2.16 -23.28 -13.50
C ASP A 199 1.19 -22.39 -12.70
N VAL A 200 0.38 -21.61 -13.42
CA VAL A 200 -0.56 -20.64 -12.86
C VAL A 200 -1.96 -20.90 -13.40
N ILE A 201 -2.94 -20.99 -12.52
CA ILE A 201 -4.35 -21.23 -12.87
C ILE A 201 -5.17 -20.04 -12.38
N MET A 202 -5.96 -19.44 -13.26
CA MET A 202 -6.96 -18.43 -12.89
C MET A 202 -8.35 -19.03 -13.05
N VAL A 203 -9.15 -18.98 -11.99
CA VAL A 203 -10.54 -19.45 -11.97
C VAL A 203 -11.44 -18.26 -11.76
N GLY A 204 -12.35 -18.01 -12.69
CA GLY A 204 -13.23 -16.84 -12.65
C GLY A 204 -13.99 -16.70 -11.35
N GLU A 205 -14.59 -17.79 -10.84
CA GLU A 205 -15.30 -17.80 -9.56
C GLU A 205 -15.38 -19.21 -8.95
N MET A 206 -15.37 -19.29 -7.62
CA MET A 206 -15.64 -20.51 -6.85
C MET A 206 -17.05 -20.48 -6.25
N ARG A 207 -18.01 -21.10 -6.94
CA ARG A 207 -19.42 -21.13 -6.49
C ARG A 207 -19.77 -22.38 -5.70
N ASP A 208 -19.38 -23.53 -6.23
CA ASP A 208 -19.76 -24.85 -5.74
C ASP A 208 -18.61 -25.57 -5.02
N PRO A 209 -18.93 -26.54 -4.15
CA PRO A 209 -17.93 -27.27 -3.37
C PRO A 209 -16.96 -28.09 -4.24
N GLU A 210 -17.40 -28.57 -5.41
CA GLU A 210 -16.55 -29.33 -6.33
C GLU A 210 -15.44 -28.45 -6.91
N THR A 211 -15.79 -27.24 -7.35
CA THR A 211 -14.83 -26.25 -7.86
C THR A 211 -13.88 -25.81 -6.74
N ILE A 212 -14.37 -25.52 -5.54
CA ILE A 212 -13.52 -25.16 -4.39
C ILE A 212 -12.55 -26.28 -4.04
N SER A 213 -13.05 -27.52 -3.95
CA SER A 213 -12.22 -28.70 -3.67
C SER A 213 -11.11 -28.87 -4.70
N THR A 214 -11.45 -28.75 -5.99
CA THR A 214 -10.48 -28.89 -7.08
C THR A 214 -9.43 -27.79 -7.07
N VAL A 215 -9.81 -26.55 -6.73
CA VAL A 215 -8.87 -25.43 -6.55
C VAL A 215 -7.91 -25.68 -5.38
N ILE A 216 -8.41 -26.16 -4.24
CA ILE A 216 -7.57 -26.51 -3.09
C ILE A 216 -6.56 -27.58 -3.52
N THR A 217 -7.00 -28.65 -4.19
CA THR A 217 -6.10 -29.70 -4.69
C THR A 217 -5.07 -29.16 -5.69
N ALA A 218 -5.45 -28.27 -6.61
CA ALA A 218 -4.51 -27.65 -7.55
C ALA A 218 -3.43 -26.85 -6.79
N ALA A 219 -3.84 -26.07 -5.78
CA ALA A 219 -2.91 -25.31 -4.95
C ALA A 219 -2.00 -26.20 -4.09
N GLU A 220 -2.49 -27.34 -3.60
CA GLU A 220 -1.69 -28.33 -2.84
C GLU A 220 -0.63 -29.01 -3.71
N THR A 221 -0.94 -29.20 -4.99
CA THR A 221 -0.10 -29.98 -5.94
C THR A 221 0.96 -29.13 -6.66
N GLY A 222 1.22 -27.92 -6.19
CA GLY A 222 2.32 -27.09 -6.70
C GLY A 222 1.92 -25.94 -7.61
N HIS A 223 0.63 -25.73 -7.86
CA HIS A 223 0.16 -24.67 -8.75
C HIS A 223 -0.09 -23.38 -7.98
N LEU A 224 0.13 -22.23 -8.62
CA LEU A 224 -0.36 -20.94 -8.13
C LEU A 224 -1.77 -20.70 -8.69
N VAL A 225 -2.77 -20.64 -7.81
CA VAL A 225 -4.16 -20.48 -8.20
C VAL A 225 -4.69 -19.11 -7.77
N PHE A 226 -5.24 -18.37 -8.72
CA PHE A 226 -6.01 -17.15 -8.46
C PHE A 226 -7.50 -17.44 -8.65
N SER A 227 -8.34 -16.96 -7.74
CA SER A 227 -9.79 -17.13 -7.87
C SER A 227 -10.57 -15.99 -7.23
N THR A 228 -11.90 -15.98 -7.45
CA THR A 228 -12.80 -15.00 -6.83
C THR A 228 -13.94 -15.62 -6.02
N LEU A 229 -14.39 -14.86 -5.02
CA LEU A 229 -15.67 -15.04 -4.33
C LEU A 229 -16.36 -13.68 -4.17
N HIS A 230 -17.64 -13.69 -3.76
CA HIS A 230 -18.44 -12.48 -3.52
C HIS A 230 -18.54 -12.08 -2.04
N THR A 231 -17.56 -12.47 -1.23
CA THR A 231 -17.42 -12.09 0.18
C THR A 231 -16.80 -10.70 0.33
N ASN A 232 -17.04 -10.03 1.44
CA ASN A 232 -16.63 -8.64 1.65
C ASN A 232 -15.41 -8.45 2.56
N SER A 233 -14.93 -9.53 3.19
CA SER A 233 -13.74 -9.52 4.06
C SER A 233 -12.98 -10.84 3.96
N ALA A 234 -11.73 -10.83 4.42
CA ALA A 234 -10.86 -11.99 4.51
C ALA A 234 -11.43 -13.06 5.46
N THR A 235 -11.93 -12.65 6.63
CA THR A 235 -12.61 -13.55 7.58
C THR A 235 -13.81 -14.23 6.93
N GLN A 236 -14.71 -13.46 6.33
CA GLN A 236 -15.90 -14.00 5.66
C GLN A 236 -15.53 -14.92 4.50
N THR A 237 -14.42 -14.65 3.82
CA THR A 237 -13.92 -15.50 2.72
C THR A 237 -13.50 -16.86 3.23
N VAL A 238 -12.76 -16.93 4.35
CA VAL A 238 -12.38 -18.19 4.98
C VAL A 238 -13.62 -18.97 5.41
N ASP A 239 -14.55 -18.32 6.12
CA ASP A 239 -15.79 -18.96 6.58
C ASP A 239 -16.62 -19.48 5.40
N ARG A 240 -16.78 -18.69 4.33
CA ARG A 240 -17.56 -19.08 3.14
C ARG A 240 -16.99 -20.29 2.42
N VAL A 241 -15.66 -20.43 2.38
CA VAL A 241 -14.99 -21.61 1.81
C VAL A 241 -15.28 -22.84 2.66
N LEU A 242 -15.21 -22.73 3.99
CA LEU A 242 -15.49 -23.84 4.91
C LEU A 242 -16.97 -24.25 4.88
N ASP A 243 -17.88 -23.28 4.85
CA ASP A 243 -19.33 -23.48 4.83
C ASP A 243 -19.83 -24.13 3.54
N ALA A 244 -19.00 -24.19 2.49
CA ALA A 244 -19.32 -24.93 1.27
C ALA A 244 -19.32 -26.46 1.51
N PHE A 245 -18.67 -26.93 2.57
CA PHE A 245 -18.49 -28.36 2.85
C PHE A 245 -19.35 -28.84 4.02
N PRO A 246 -19.78 -30.12 3.99
CA PRO A 246 -20.41 -30.78 5.13
C PRO A 246 -19.54 -30.72 6.41
N ALA A 247 -20.17 -30.66 7.58
CA ALA A 247 -19.50 -30.47 8.87
C ALA A 247 -18.38 -31.50 9.14
N GLU A 248 -18.56 -32.74 8.70
CA GLU A 248 -17.58 -33.81 8.83
C GLU A 248 -16.31 -33.59 8.00
N GLN A 249 -16.38 -32.83 6.91
CA GLN A 249 -15.23 -32.49 6.05
C GLN A 249 -14.56 -31.17 6.42
N GLN A 250 -15.26 -30.28 7.15
CA GLN A 250 -14.76 -28.94 7.46
C GLN A 250 -13.41 -28.94 8.18
N ASN A 251 -13.17 -29.87 9.11
CA ASN A 251 -11.88 -29.97 9.79
C ASN A 251 -10.72 -30.29 8.83
N GLN A 252 -10.96 -31.20 7.87
CA GLN A 252 -9.97 -31.53 6.85
C GLN A 252 -9.72 -30.34 5.92
N VAL A 253 -10.80 -29.76 5.37
CA VAL A 253 -10.70 -28.61 4.46
C VAL A 253 -10.00 -27.43 5.13
N ARG A 254 -10.25 -27.21 6.41
CA ARG A 254 -9.59 -26.16 7.19
C ARG A 254 -8.09 -26.36 7.33
N ALA A 255 -7.66 -27.60 7.60
CA ALA A 255 -6.24 -27.95 7.65
C ALA A 255 -5.55 -27.84 6.27
N GLN A 256 -6.26 -28.15 5.18
CA GLN A 256 -5.75 -27.94 3.82
C GLN A 256 -5.64 -26.45 3.49
N LEU A 257 -6.70 -25.69 3.79
CA LEU A 257 -6.79 -24.27 3.53
C LEU A 257 -5.69 -23.48 4.26
N SER A 258 -5.36 -23.84 5.51
CA SER A 258 -4.28 -23.18 6.26
C SER A 258 -2.90 -23.35 5.62
N GLN A 259 -2.69 -24.39 4.82
CA GLN A 259 -1.43 -24.66 4.13
C GLN A 259 -1.37 -23.98 2.76
N VAL A 260 -2.47 -24.00 2.01
CA VAL A 260 -2.48 -23.53 0.62
C VAL A 260 -2.88 -22.07 0.44
N LEU A 261 -3.75 -21.52 1.29
CA LEU A 261 -4.13 -20.11 1.18
C LEU A 261 -2.89 -19.24 1.42
N LYS A 262 -2.62 -18.30 0.51
CA LYS A 262 -1.49 -17.36 0.58
C LYS A 262 -1.95 -15.93 0.83
N GLY A 263 -3.14 -15.59 0.37
CA GLY A 263 -3.76 -14.32 0.74
C GLY A 263 -5.19 -14.15 0.25
N VAL A 264 -5.87 -13.17 0.84
CA VAL A 264 -7.20 -12.72 0.46
C VAL A 264 -7.16 -11.20 0.29
N VAL A 265 -7.70 -10.72 -0.83
CA VAL A 265 -7.80 -9.31 -1.19
C VAL A 265 -9.29 -8.99 -1.37
N SER A 266 -9.90 -8.35 -0.38
CA SER A 266 -11.33 -7.99 -0.44
C SER A 266 -11.50 -6.56 -0.93
N MET A 267 -12.27 -6.37 -2.00
CA MET A 267 -12.35 -5.12 -2.74
C MET A 267 -13.71 -4.43 -2.61
N LYS A 268 -13.69 -3.10 -2.52
CA LYS A 268 -14.83 -2.22 -2.77
C LYS A 268 -14.41 -1.07 -3.69
N LEU A 269 -15.34 -0.57 -4.51
CA LEU A 269 -15.17 0.68 -5.21
C LEU A 269 -15.92 1.78 -4.47
N VAL A 270 -15.25 2.89 -4.23
CA VAL A 270 -15.76 4.03 -3.46
C VAL A 270 -15.67 5.31 -4.28
N GLU A 271 -16.63 6.21 -4.09
CA GLU A 271 -16.68 7.47 -4.85
C GLU A 271 -15.53 8.40 -4.47
N ARG A 272 -14.88 8.97 -5.48
CA ARG A 272 -13.81 9.95 -5.27
C ARG A 272 -14.38 11.30 -4.85
N ALA A 273 -13.65 12.02 -4.01
CA ALA A 273 -14.03 13.35 -3.52
C ALA A 273 -14.08 14.41 -4.64
N ASP A 274 -13.30 14.23 -5.70
CA ASP A 274 -13.30 15.08 -6.90
C ASP A 274 -14.51 14.84 -7.83
N GLY A 275 -15.30 13.79 -7.58
CA GLY A 275 -16.42 13.37 -8.42
C GLY A 275 -16.01 12.72 -9.74
N ASP A 276 -14.71 12.50 -9.98
CA ASP A 276 -14.18 11.92 -11.22
C ASP A 276 -14.08 10.38 -11.14
N GLY A 277 -15.22 9.76 -10.85
CA GLY A 277 -15.36 8.30 -10.84
C GLY A 277 -15.06 7.64 -9.50
N LEU A 278 -14.47 6.44 -9.56
CA LEU A 278 -14.35 5.52 -8.44
C LEU A 278 -12.88 5.17 -8.17
N THR A 279 -12.54 4.94 -6.90
CA THR A 279 -11.26 4.37 -6.47
C THR A 279 -11.47 3.08 -5.68
N ALA A 280 -10.45 2.22 -5.61
CA ALA A 280 -10.55 0.96 -4.89
C ALA A 280 -10.14 1.12 -3.42
N ALA A 281 -10.98 0.62 -2.51
CA ALA A 281 -10.64 0.36 -1.11
C ALA A 281 -10.43 -1.16 -0.93
N LEU A 282 -9.35 -1.54 -0.24
CA LEU A 282 -8.87 -2.92 -0.20
C LEU A 282 -8.57 -3.38 1.22
N GLU A 283 -9.15 -4.50 1.62
CA GLU A 283 -8.63 -5.30 2.72
C GLU A 283 -7.65 -6.33 2.17
N ILE A 284 -6.46 -6.43 2.75
CA ILE A 284 -5.37 -7.30 2.28
C ILE A 284 -4.89 -8.15 3.45
N MET A 285 -5.16 -9.44 3.40
CA MET A 285 -4.65 -10.44 4.34
C MET A 285 -3.64 -11.33 3.62
N LYS A 286 -2.41 -11.39 4.11
CA LYS A 286 -1.45 -12.43 3.74
C LYS A 286 -1.48 -13.53 4.79
N VAL A 287 -1.33 -14.78 4.36
CA VAL A 287 -1.30 -15.91 5.30
C VAL A 287 0.10 -16.04 5.90
N SER A 288 0.31 -15.34 7.02
CA SER A 288 1.47 -15.54 7.89
C SER A 288 1.37 -16.89 8.64
N PRO A 289 2.45 -17.38 9.27
CA PRO A 289 2.37 -18.57 10.13
C PRO A 289 1.29 -18.45 11.22
N ARG A 290 1.07 -17.25 11.74
CA ARG A 290 0.04 -16.97 12.75
C ARG A 290 -1.36 -17.05 12.16
N ILE A 291 -1.61 -16.42 11.02
CA ILE A 291 -2.88 -16.53 10.28
C ILE A 291 -3.18 -18.00 9.93
N GLY A 292 -2.18 -18.75 9.45
CA GLY A 292 -2.32 -20.18 9.15
C GLY A 292 -2.78 -20.99 10.37
N GLN A 293 -2.17 -20.76 11.53
CA GLN A 293 -2.59 -21.41 12.79
C GLN A 293 -4.02 -21.03 13.21
N LEU A 294 -4.41 -19.77 13.05
CA LEU A 294 -5.77 -19.32 13.37
C LEU A 294 -6.80 -20.00 12.46
N ILE A 295 -6.51 -20.10 11.15
CA ILE A 295 -7.33 -20.84 10.19
C ILE A 295 -7.41 -22.30 10.62
N GLU A 296 -6.30 -22.98 10.85
CA GLU A 296 -6.27 -24.41 11.22
C GLU A 296 -7.11 -24.72 12.47
N LYS A 297 -7.08 -23.84 13.47
CA LYS A 297 -7.85 -23.96 14.72
C LYS A 297 -9.32 -23.56 14.59
N GLY A 298 -9.70 -22.86 13.51
CA GLY A 298 -11.05 -22.32 13.33
C GLY A 298 -11.31 -21.05 14.14
N GLU A 299 -10.26 -20.32 14.54
CA GLU A 299 -10.34 -19.06 15.29
C GLU A 299 -10.48 -17.86 14.32
N THR A 300 -11.46 -17.91 13.41
CA THR A 300 -11.57 -16.93 12.30
C THR A 300 -11.88 -15.51 12.78
N SER A 301 -12.49 -15.36 13.96
CA SER A 301 -12.73 -14.05 14.60
C SER A 301 -11.46 -13.28 14.94
N ALA A 302 -10.34 -13.97 15.20
CA ALA A 302 -9.06 -13.34 15.52
C ALA A 302 -8.26 -12.88 14.28
N LEU A 303 -8.70 -13.25 13.07
CA LEU A 303 -8.00 -12.89 11.83
C LEU A 303 -7.96 -11.38 11.61
N LEU A 304 -9.04 -10.67 11.93
CA LEU A 304 -9.13 -9.22 11.72
C LEU A 304 -8.09 -8.46 12.56
N GLU A 305 -7.94 -8.83 13.83
CA GLU A 305 -6.95 -8.22 14.74
C GLU A 305 -5.51 -8.49 14.27
N GLU A 306 -5.24 -9.72 13.80
CA GLU A 306 -3.93 -10.08 13.26
C GLU A 306 -3.60 -9.31 11.97
N VAL A 307 -4.58 -9.11 11.07
CA VAL A 307 -4.46 -8.26 9.88
C VAL A 307 -4.17 -6.81 10.26
N GLU A 308 -4.90 -6.29 11.26
CA GLU A 308 -4.76 -4.90 11.72
C GLU A 308 -3.38 -4.60 12.32
N THR A 309 -2.79 -5.57 13.02
CA THR A 309 -1.50 -5.42 13.70
C THR A 309 -0.30 -5.73 12.78
N SER A 310 -0.50 -6.48 11.70
CA SER A 310 0.54 -6.96 10.79
C SER A 310 0.90 -6.01 9.62
N VAL A 311 0.53 -4.73 9.72
CA VAL A 311 0.74 -3.74 8.65
C VAL A 311 2.23 -3.53 8.33
N GLY A 312 3.09 -3.36 9.32
CA GLY A 312 4.48 -2.93 9.08
C GLY A 312 5.31 -3.95 8.28
N TYR A 313 5.32 -5.21 8.71
CA TYR A 313 6.16 -6.23 8.08
C TYR A 313 5.48 -6.92 6.90
N TYR A 314 4.22 -7.35 7.07
CA TYR A 314 3.51 -8.10 6.03
C TYR A 314 2.78 -7.20 5.02
N ARG A 315 2.68 -5.89 5.29
CA ARG A 315 1.87 -4.94 4.50
C ARG A 315 0.41 -5.37 4.39
N MET A 316 -0.09 -6.01 5.44
CA MET A 316 -1.52 -6.29 5.57
C MET A 316 -2.28 -5.00 5.89
N GLN A 317 -3.57 -4.97 5.59
CA GLN A 317 -4.42 -3.85 6.01
C GLN A 317 -5.88 -4.29 6.09
N THR A 318 -6.61 -3.75 7.06
CA THR A 318 -8.06 -3.90 7.14
C THR A 318 -8.77 -2.96 6.16
N MET A 319 -10.04 -3.23 5.85
CA MET A 319 -10.86 -2.31 5.05
C MET A 319 -10.88 -0.89 5.66
N ASN A 320 -11.01 -0.78 6.98
CA ASN A 320 -11.01 0.52 7.68
C ASN A 320 -9.66 1.24 7.57
N GLN A 321 -8.54 0.52 7.63
CA GLN A 321 -7.20 1.10 7.40
C GLN A 321 -7.05 1.62 5.97
N SER A 322 -7.59 0.91 4.97
CA SER A 322 -7.60 1.37 3.58
C SER A 322 -8.48 2.60 3.37
N LEU A 323 -9.70 2.62 3.93
CA LEU A 323 -10.59 3.79 3.88
C LEU A 323 -9.97 5.00 4.59
N LEU A 324 -9.28 4.76 5.71
CA LEU A 324 -8.54 5.79 6.44
C LEU A 324 -7.41 6.36 5.60
N ALA A 325 -6.63 5.51 4.91
CA ALA A 325 -5.61 5.98 3.98
C ALA A 325 -6.22 6.88 2.89
N LEU A 326 -7.29 6.41 2.23
CA LEU A 326 -7.97 7.16 1.18
C LEU A 326 -8.49 8.52 1.68
N LEU A 327 -8.99 8.58 2.92
CA LEU A 327 -9.47 9.82 3.51
C LEU A 327 -8.32 10.79 3.82
N VAL A 328 -7.22 10.29 4.40
CA VAL A 328 -6.03 11.10 4.71
C VAL A 328 -5.42 11.70 3.45
N HIS A 329 -5.43 10.94 2.35
CA HIS A 329 -5.00 11.42 1.03
C HIS A 329 -6.07 12.27 0.31
N SER A 330 -7.14 12.71 0.99
CA SER A 330 -8.23 13.51 0.42
C SER A 330 -8.86 12.92 -0.84
N THR A 331 -8.74 11.60 -1.03
CA THR A 331 -9.21 10.90 -2.23
C THR A 331 -10.70 10.61 -2.13
N ILE A 332 -11.20 10.40 -0.91
CA ILE A 332 -12.62 10.20 -0.61
C ILE A 332 -13.06 11.18 0.47
N THR A 333 -14.37 11.40 0.58
CA THR A 333 -14.93 12.25 1.64
C THR A 333 -15.12 11.47 2.94
N TYR A 334 -15.18 12.16 4.08
CA TYR A 334 -15.49 11.53 5.37
C TYR A 334 -16.83 10.78 5.33
N ARG A 335 -17.84 11.40 4.69
CA ARG A 335 -19.17 10.80 4.50
C ARG A 335 -19.07 9.46 3.74
N GLU A 336 -18.28 9.43 2.68
CA GLU A 336 -18.08 8.22 1.88
C GLU A 336 -17.32 7.14 2.67
N ALA A 337 -16.24 7.53 3.37
CA ALA A 337 -15.46 6.60 4.20
C ALA A 337 -16.34 5.91 5.26
N ILE A 338 -17.19 6.68 5.95
CA ILE A 338 -18.12 6.15 6.96
C ILE A 338 -19.21 5.28 6.34
N ALA A 339 -19.75 5.64 5.18
CA ALA A 339 -20.79 4.87 4.50
C ALA A 339 -20.28 3.49 4.01
N GLN A 340 -19.01 3.40 3.63
CA GLN A 340 -18.42 2.19 3.06
C GLN A 340 -17.73 1.30 4.12
N SER A 341 -17.52 1.82 5.32
CA SER A 341 -16.93 1.11 6.44
C SER A 341 -17.77 -0.09 6.87
N SER A 342 -17.10 -1.19 7.21
CA SER A 342 -17.74 -2.34 7.86
C SER A 342 -18.01 -2.09 9.34
N ASP A 343 -17.22 -1.21 9.96
CA ASP A 343 -17.37 -0.77 11.34
C ASP A 343 -17.13 0.75 11.43
N PRO A 344 -18.19 1.56 11.29
CA PRO A 344 -18.09 3.02 11.34
C PRO A 344 -17.57 3.56 12.68
N GLU A 345 -17.83 2.86 13.80
CA GLU A 345 -17.40 3.30 15.12
C GLU A 345 -15.89 3.14 15.28
N ASP A 346 -15.34 1.99 14.86
CA ASP A 346 -13.89 1.76 14.80
C ASP A 346 -13.17 2.78 13.91
N LEU A 347 -13.69 3.03 12.72
CA LEU A 347 -13.11 4.03 11.79
C LEU A 347 -13.11 5.43 12.42
N SER A 348 -14.21 5.84 13.05
CA SER A 348 -14.31 7.12 13.76
C SER A 348 -13.33 7.23 14.93
N LEU A 349 -13.17 6.15 15.70
CA LEU A 349 -12.20 6.09 16.80
C LEU A 349 -10.77 6.23 16.28
N LYS A 350 -10.41 5.53 15.20
CA LYS A 350 -9.09 5.63 14.55
C LYS A 350 -8.81 7.03 14.03
N LEU A 351 -9.82 7.67 13.42
CA LEU A 351 -9.72 9.05 12.96
C LEU A 351 -9.45 10.03 14.10
N ARG A 352 -10.20 9.94 15.20
CA ARG A 352 -9.99 10.80 16.38
C ARG A 352 -8.61 10.62 17.00
N LYS A 353 -8.09 9.38 17.02
CA LYS A 353 -6.75 9.09 17.53
C LYS A 353 -5.65 9.67 16.65
N MET A 354 -5.77 9.57 15.32
CA MET A 354 -4.72 10.04 14.40
C MET A 354 -4.80 11.53 14.13
N PHE A 355 -5.99 12.10 14.14
CA PHE A 355 -6.23 13.50 13.83
C PHE A 355 -7.27 14.09 14.79
N PRO A 356 -6.81 14.55 15.97
CA PRO A 356 -7.69 15.16 16.96
C PRO A 356 -8.47 16.39 16.43
N ASN A 357 -7.99 17.01 15.34
CA ASN A 357 -8.50 18.25 14.75
C ASN A 357 -8.92 18.11 13.28
N ILE A 358 -9.35 16.94 12.79
CA ILE A 358 -9.57 16.69 11.34
C ILE A 358 -10.75 17.45 10.69
N GLU A 359 -11.40 18.36 11.41
CA GLU A 359 -12.27 19.33 10.76
C GLU A 359 -11.40 20.30 9.93
N GLU A 360 -11.38 20.03 8.62
CA GLU A 360 -10.81 20.88 7.56
C GLU A 360 -9.28 21.02 7.52
N LYS A 361 -8.62 20.23 6.67
CA LYS A 361 -7.60 20.73 5.70
C LYS A 361 -7.08 19.61 4.80
N GLY A 362 -7.32 19.78 3.50
CA GLY A 362 -6.73 18.97 2.43
C GLY A 362 -5.36 19.50 2.01
N GLY A 363 -4.43 18.59 1.75
CA GLY A 363 -3.13 18.87 1.16
C GLY A 363 -2.68 17.70 0.29
N GLU A 364 -1.99 17.98 -0.80
CA GLU A 364 -1.50 16.99 -1.77
C GLU A 364 -0.30 16.20 -1.24
N MET A 365 -0.26 14.88 -1.47
CA MET A 365 0.95 14.05 -1.64
C MET A 365 0.59 12.62 -2.11
N ALA A 366 1.48 12.04 -2.93
CA ALA A 366 1.43 10.68 -3.54
C ALA A 366 2.53 9.76 -2.94
N PRO A 367 2.51 8.40 -3.09
CA PRO A 367 1.68 7.55 -3.97
C PRO A 367 0.78 6.52 -3.21
N SER A 368 0.02 5.73 -3.99
CA SER A 368 -1.08 4.82 -3.63
C SER A 368 -1.96 5.26 -2.45
N THR A 369 -3.05 5.95 -2.78
CA THR A 369 -4.02 6.47 -1.80
C THR A 369 -4.70 5.37 -0.96
N ALA A 370 -4.55 4.10 -1.33
CA ALA A 370 -5.18 2.95 -0.66
C ALA A 370 -4.22 2.12 0.22
N ASP A 371 -2.94 2.52 0.36
CA ASP A 371 -1.93 1.78 1.14
C ASP A 371 -1.71 2.41 2.52
N PHE A 372 -2.13 1.70 3.58
CA PHE A 372 -2.01 2.21 4.95
C PHE A 372 -0.58 2.06 5.54
N SER A 373 0.28 1.26 4.92
CA SER A 373 1.60 0.96 5.49
C SER A 373 2.54 2.17 5.52
N GLU A 374 2.45 3.04 4.51
CA GLU A 374 3.23 4.28 4.46
C GLU A 374 2.85 5.25 5.59
N ILE A 375 1.56 5.38 5.89
CA ILE A 375 1.06 6.21 6.99
C ILE A 375 1.62 5.72 8.33
N LEU A 376 1.63 4.41 8.56
CA LEU A 376 2.18 3.83 9.78
C LEU A 376 3.70 4.06 9.88
N MET A 377 4.44 3.92 8.77
CA MET A 377 5.87 4.24 8.74
C MET A 377 6.13 5.71 9.09
N LEU A 378 5.38 6.64 8.51
CA LEU A 378 5.50 8.07 8.81
C LEU A 378 5.19 8.37 10.29
N GLN A 379 4.20 7.70 10.88
CA GLN A 379 3.90 7.82 12.31
C GLN A 379 5.04 7.28 13.19
N GLN A 380 5.62 6.13 12.82
CA GLN A 380 6.77 5.57 13.53
C GLN A 380 7.98 6.50 13.44
N TYR A 381 8.26 7.07 12.27
CA TYR A 381 9.31 8.08 12.11
C TYR A 381 9.05 9.29 12.98
N LYS A 382 7.83 9.85 12.95
CA LYS A 382 7.47 10.99 13.79
C LYS A 382 7.71 10.71 15.28
N LYS A 383 7.27 9.54 15.76
CA LYS A 383 7.49 9.13 17.15
C LYS A 383 8.98 9.03 17.50
N LEU A 384 9.78 8.42 16.63
CA LEU A 384 11.24 8.34 16.82
C LEU A 384 11.90 9.73 16.84
N TYR A 385 11.45 10.65 15.98
CA TYR A 385 11.92 12.03 15.99
C TYR A 385 11.57 12.75 17.30
N GLU A 386 10.33 12.63 17.79
CA GLU A 386 9.89 13.21 19.07
C GLU A 386 10.71 12.67 20.25
N GLU A 387 10.91 11.35 20.32
CA GLU A 387 11.77 10.72 21.33
C GLU A 387 13.22 11.23 21.27
N GLN A 388 13.73 11.50 20.06
CA GLN A 388 15.08 12.00 19.85
C GLN A 388 15.20 13.50 20.22
N GLU A 389 14.19 14.31 19.95
CA GLU A 389 14.12 15.70 20.42
C GLU A 389 14.13 15.77 21.95
N GLU A 390 13.39 14.90 22.63
CA GLU A 390 13.33 14.87 24.08
C GLU A 390 14.68 14.47 24.70
N LYS A 391 15.36 13.47 24.13
CA LYS A 391 16.74 13.11 24.50
C LYS A 391 17.72 14.28 24.28
N ASN A 392 17.58 15.00 23.18
CA ASN A 392 18.42 16.16 22.89
C ASN A 392 18.18 17.29 23.90
N LYS A 393 16.93 17.57 24.29
CA LYS A 393 16.61 18.57 25.32
C LYS A 393 17.28 18.24 26.66
N ILE A 394 17.21 16.98 27.09
CA ILE A 394 17.87 16.53 28.33
C ILE A 394 19.38 16.75 28.23
N ARG A 395 19.99 16.34 27.11
CA ARG A 395 21.44 16.49 26.89
C ARG A 395 21.89 17.95 26.83
N HIS A 396 21.06 18.85 26.31
CA HIS A 396 21.34 20.29 26.34
C HIS A 396 21.28 20.84 27.77
N ALA A 397 20.27 20.46 28.56
CA ALA A 397 20.16 20.87 29.96
C ALA A 397 21.38 20.43 30.80
N GLU A 398 21.85 19.18 30.64
CA GLU A 398 23.05 18.69 31.33
C GLU A 398 24.32 19.48 30.94
N LYS A 399 24.44 19.89 29.67
CA LYS A 399 25.57 20.71 29.22
C LYS A 399 25.51 22.11 29.78
N ASP A 400 24.32 22.72 29.85
CA ASP A 400 24.14 24.06 30.41
C ASP A 400 24.49 24.07 31.91
N GLU A 401 24.09 23.04 32.66
CA GLU A 401 24.48 22.85 34.06
C GLU A 401 26.00 22.72 34.19
N ARG A 402 26.65 21.93 33.32
CA ARG A 402 28.11 21.76 33.33
C ARG A 402 28.86 23.05 32.97
N ILE A 403 28.32 23.85 32.06
CA ILE A 403 28.87 25.17 31.73
C ILE A 403 28.83 26.08 32.94
N LEU A 404 27.71 26.09 33.68
CA LEU A 404 27.54 26.91 34.87
C LEU A 404 28.52 26.51 35.99
N GLU A 405 28.73 25.20 36.20
CA GLU A 405 29.76 24.70 37.14
C GLU A 405 31.17 25.17 36.76
N LEU A 406 31.53 25.07 35.47
CA LEU A 406 32.84 25.48 34.98
C LEU A 406 33.05 26.99 35.12
N GLN A 407 32.01 27.80 34.86
CA GLN A 407 32.05 29.25 35.08
C GLN A 407 32.33 29.59 36.54
N ASN A 408 31.63 28.95 37.49
CA ASN A 408 31.88 29.15 38.92
C ASN A 408 33.33 28.80 39.34
N VAL A 409 33.91 27.75 38.74
CA VAL A 409 35.31 27.37 38.99
C VAL A 409 36.29 28.41 38.43
N ILE A 410 36.01 28.93 37.22
CA ILE A 410 36.82 29.98 36.60
C ILE A 410 36.79 31.24 37.46
N ASP A 411 35.60 31.70 37.85
CA ASP A 411 35.42 32.90 38.68
C ASP A 411 36.14 32.76 40.04
N GLY A 412 36.08 31.57 40.64
CA GLY A 412 36.82 31.25 41.86
C GLY A 412 38.34 31.33 41.68
N ARG A 413 38.87 30.81 40.57
CA ARG A 413 40.31 30.90 40.25
C ARG A 413 40.75 32.34 39.96
N ASP A 414 39.95 33.11 39.24
CA ASP A 414 40.24 34.52 38.96
C ASP A 414 40.23 35.38 40.22
N GLY A 415 39.43 35.01 41.23
CA GLY A 415 39.52 35.58 42.58
C GLY A 415 40.86 35.30 43.25
N GLN A 416 41.31 34.04 43.22
CA GLN A 416 42.60 33.64 43.81
C GLN A 416 43.79 34.30 43.12
N ILE A 417 43.76 34.43 41.79
CA ILE A 417 44.80 35.11 41.02
C ILE A 417 44.91 36.58 41.46
N ARG A 418 43.77 37.29 41.58
CA ARG A 418 43.75 38.67 42.05
C ARG A 418 44.33 38.85 43.46
N ASP A 419 44.02 37.93 44.37
CA ASP A 419 44.58 37.95 45.73
C ASP A 419 46.09 37.68 45.72
N PHE A 420 46.55 36.78 44.85
CA PHE A 420 47.97 36.48 44.70
C PHE A 420 48.75 37.67 44.13
N ASP A 421 48.22 38.33 43.09
CA ASP A 421 48.82 39.54 42.52
C ASP A 421 48.93 40.66 43.55
N ARG A 422 47.93 40.82 44.41
CA ARG A 422 47.95 41.80 45.50
C ARG A 422 49.07 41.52 46.50
N ARG A 423 49.25 40.26 46.89
CA ARG A 423 50.36 39.84 47.77
C ARG A 423 51.73 40.08 47.14
N ILE A 424 51.87 39.85 45.84
CA ILE A 424 53.11 40.14 45.11
C ILE A 424 53.41 41.64 45.16
N GLN A 425 52.41 42.50 44.94
CA GLN A 425 52.58 43.96 45.01
C GLN A 425 52.99 44.41 46.41
N ASP A 426 52.35 43.88 47.46
CA ASP A 426 52.69 44.20 48.85
C ASP A 426 54.14 43.79 49.18
N MET A 427 54.55 42.59 48.76
CA MET A 427 55.94 42.11 48.91
C MET A 427 56.95 42.97 48.15
N GLN A 428 56.60 43.44 46.94
CA GLN A 428 57.47 44.33 46.15
C GLN A 428 57.67 45.67 46.86
N ALA A 429 56.59 46.27 47.37
CA ALA A 429 56.66 47.51 48.13
C ALA A 429 57.50 47.38 49.41
N GLU A 430 57.39 46.24 50.11
CA GLU A 430 58.19 45.96 51.31
C GLU A 430 59.69 45.78 50.96
N SER A 431 59.99 45.10 49.85
CA SER A 431 61.37 44.94 49.35
C SER A 431 62.00 46.28 48.96
N GLU A 432 61.24 47.17 48.30
CA GLU A 432 61.70 48.52 47.96
C GLU A 432 62.00 49.34 49.22
N LYS A 433 61.15 49.25 50.24
CA LYS A 433 61.36 49.93 51.52
C LYS A 433 62.61 49.41 52.23
N MET A 434 62.81 48.09 52.30
CA MET A 434 64.04 47.52 52.86
C MET A 434 65.29 47.94 52.10
N ARG A 435 65.23 48.01 50.75
CA ARG A 435 66.35 48.50 49.93
C ARG A 435 66.67 49.97 50.23
N ALA A 436 65.65 50.81 50.40
CA ALA A 436 65.84 52.21 50.77
C ALA A 436 66.49 52.37 52.15
N ASP A 437 66.01 51.62 53.16
CA ASP A 437 66.57 51.62 54.50
C ASP A 437 68.02 51.09 54.53
N TYR A 438 68.31 50.03 53.78
CA TYR A 438 69.67 49.50 53.62
C TYR A 438 70.62 50.53 53.01
N ASN A 439 70.19 51.22 51.94
CA ASN A 439 71.00 52.26 51.30
C ASN A 439 71.28 53.44 52.24
N ARG A 440 70.28 53.85 53.03
CA ARG A 440 70.44 54.90 54.04
C ARG A 440 71.45 54.49 55.13
N LEU A 441 71.31 53.30 55.71
CA LEU A 441 72.25 52.78 56.71
C LEU A 441 73.67 52.67 56.16
N ARG A 442 73.81 52.24 54.90
CA ARG A 442 75.10 52.16 54.21
C ARG A 442 75.73 53.55 54.05
N GLN A 443 74.94 54.57 53.72
CA GLN A 443 75.41 55.94 53.57
C GLN A 443 75.86 56.53 54.92
N GLU A 444 75.07 56.33 55.98
CA GLU A 444 75.42 56.73 57.35
C GLU A 444 76.71 56.03 57.85
N ALA A 445 76.89 54.75 57.50
CA ALA A 445 78.12 54.02 57.81
C ALA A 445 79.32 54.57 57.04
N GLN A 446 79.16 54.90 55.76
CA GLN A 446 80.21 55.50 54.94
C GLN A 446 80.64 56.87 55.48
N GLU A 447 79.70 57.73 55.85
CA GLU A 447 80.00 59.03 56.46
C GLU A 447 80.77 58.90 57.79
N LYS A 448 80.45 57.90 58.61
CA LYS A 448 81.19 57.61 59.84
C LYS A 448 82.61 57.14 59.53
N ILE A 449 82.80 56.29 58.52
CA ILE A 449 84.12 55.85 58.07
C ILE A 449 84.94 57.04 57.58
N ASP A 450 84.35 57.93 56.79
CA ASP A 450 85.03 59.11 56.25
C ASP A 450 85.46 60.07 57.38
N LYS A 451 84.59 60.33 58.36
CA LYS A 451 84.94 61.12 59.56
C LYS A 451 86.05 60.48 60.40
N LEU A 452 86.05 59.15 60.54
CA LEU A 452 87.11 58.43 61.24
C LEU A 452 88.45 58.53 60.49
N MET A 453 88.43 58.42 59.16
CA MET A 453 89.61 58.58 58.32
C MET A 453 90.17 60.00 58.40
N GLU A 454 89.32 61.01 58.43
CA GLU A 454 89.72 62.41 58.62
C GLU A 454 90.34 62.65 60.00
N ARG A 455 89.76 62.07 61.06
CA ARG A 455 90.31 62.11 62.43
C ARG A 455 91.68 61.40 62.53
N ILE A 456 91.84 60.26 61.84
CA ILE A 456 93.14 59.55 61.74
C ILE A 456 94.17 60.43 61.02
N LYS A 457 93.76 61.15 59.97
CA LYS A 457 94.62 62.07 59.24
C LYS A 457 95.07 63.25 60.10
N GLU A 458 94.17 63.84 60.89
CA GLU A 458 94.48 64.89 61.87
C GLU A 458 95.43 64.39 62.99
N LEU A 459 95.18 63.20 63.53
CA LEU A 459 96.03 62.59 64.56
C LEU A 459 97.44 62.31 64.03
N ASN A 460 97.56 61.81 62.80
CA ASN A 460 98.85 61.60 62.15
C ASN A 460 99.59 62.92 61.89
N GLN A 461 98.90 64.01 61.54
CA GLN A 461 99.52 65.34 61.41
C GLN A 461 100.02 65.88 62.76
N ARG A 462 99.30 65.64 63.87
CA ARG A 462 99.75 66.02 65.23
C ARG A 462 100.96 65.20 65.71
N LEU A 463 101.06 63.94 65.32
CA LEU A 463 102.22 63.08 65.60
C LEU A 463 103.47 63.53 64.84
N ILE A 464 103.32 64.11 63.66
CA ILE A 464 104.44 64.66 62.86
C ILE A 464 104.88 66.04 63.38
N GLY A 465 104.00 66.80 64.03
CA GLY A 465 104.28 68.15 64.55
C GLY A 465 105.02 68.24 65.89
N ASN A 466 105.06 67.17 66.69
CA ASN A 466 105.71 67.13 68.01
C ASN A 466 107.10 66.47 68.01
N GLY A 467 107.69 66.27 66.84
CA GLY A 467 109.03 65.72 66.67
C GLY A 467 110.01 66.72 66.08
N ARG A 468 110.32 67.81 66.80
CA ARG A 468 111.59 68.55 66.71
C ARG A 468 111.73 69.59 67.82
#